data_AF-A0A9E5E8U8-F1
#
_entry.id   AF-A0A9E5E8U8-F1
#
_cell.length_a   1.000
_cell.length_b   1.000
_cell.length_c   1.000
_cell.angle_alpha   90.00
_cell.angle_beta   90.00
_cell.angle_gamma   90.00
#
_symmetry.space_group_name_H-M   'P 1'
#
loop_
_entity.id
_entity.type
_entity.pdbx_description
1 polymer ?
#
loop_
_entity_poly.entity_id
_entity_poly.type
_entity_poly.pdbx_seq_one_letter_code
_entity_poly.pdbx_strand_id
1 'polypeptide(L)'
;MTTTAEHAEHAEHAEHGLSIAGYVKVALILAALTGLEVATYFVDFGPFFMPVLLVLMCVKFFIVVSYFMHLKFDNKIFSFMFYAGLFLAVGVYAAFLATFKFFTA
;
A
#
# COMPACT_ATOMS: atom_id res chain seq x y z
N MET A 1 42.00 5.40 -15.36
CA MET A 1 42.34 5.60 -13.94
C MET A 1 41.28 6.51 -13.36
N THR A 2 40.17 5.96 -12.85
CA THR A 2 39.86 5.76 -11.41
C THR A 2 39.78 7.11 -10.70
N THR A 3 38.60 7.62 -10.35
CA THR A 3 37.90 7.50 -9.04
C THR A 3 36.79 8.58 -9.15
N THR A 4 35.51 8.42 -8.84
CA THR A 4 34.90 7.99 -7.57
C THR A 4 33.43 7.70 -7.85
N ALA A 5 32.91 6.63 -7.24
CA ALA A 5 31.48 6.45 -7.06
C ALA A 5 30.93 7.66 -6.27
N GLU A 6 29.99 8.41 -6.85
CA GLU A 6 29.17 9.37 -6.09
C GLU A 6 28.17 8.57 -5.25
N HIS A 7 28.68 7.96 -4.18
CA HIS A 7 27.88 7.47 -3.10
C HIS A 7 27.83 8.55 -2.02
N ALA A 8 26.61 8.99 -1.76
CA ALA A 8 26.12 9.39 -0.44
C ALA A 8 26.75 10.62 0.21
N GLU A 9 26.23 11.81 -0.12
CA GLU A 9 26.07 12.89 0.86
C GLU A 9 24.83 13.74 0.52
N HIS A 10 23.76 13.53 1.28
CA HIS A 10 22.81 14.57 1.70
C HIS A 10 22.04 14.03 2.90
N ALA A 11 22.79 13.81 3.98
CA ALA A 11 22.23 13.84 5.32
C ALA A 11 22.39 15.30 5.78
N GLU A 12 21.29 16.05 5.89
CA GLU A 12 21.09 16.99 6.99
C GLU A 12 19.69 17.66 6.99
N HIS A 13 19.10 17.65 8.19
CA HIS A 13 18.07 18.56 8.71
C HIS A 13 16.69 18.69 8.04
N ALA A 14 15.71 17.95 8.59
CA ALA A 14 14.42 18.52 8.96
C ALA A 14 13.75 17.65 10.04
N GLU A 15 13.63 18.21 11.25
CA GLU A 15 12.66 17.77 12.24
C GLU A 15 11.23 17.79 11.64
N HIS A 16 10.33 16.94 12.15
CA HIS A 16 8.87 16.86 11.87
C HIS A 16 8.35 15.96 10.72
N GLY A 17 9.13 15.00 10.24
CA GLY A 17 8.61 13.93 9.37
C GLY A 17 9.46 12.67 9.49
N LEU A 18 8.93 11.52 9.08
CA LEU A 18 9.74 10.31 8.91
C LEU A 18 10.98 10.69 8.07
N SER A 19 12.19 10.42 8.58
CA SER A 19 13.43 10.63 7.79
C SER A 19 13.30 9.99 6.41
N ILE A 20 13.80 10.64 5.36
CA ILE A 20 13.80 10.14 3.97
C ILE A 20 14.22 8.66 3.91
N ALA A 21 15.18 8.25 4.74
CA ALA A 21 15.64 6.88 4.86
C ALA A 21 14.52 5.87 5.21
N GLY A 22 13.53 6.24 6.01
CA GLY A 22 12.43 5.34 6.34
C GLY A 22 11.35 5.27 5.27
N TYR A 23 11.09 6.34 4.53
CA TYR A 23 10.25 6.26 3.32
C TYR A 23 10.88 5.33 2.27
N VAL A 24 12.21 5.41 2.09
CA VAL A 24 12.95 4.52 1.19
C VAL A 24 12.87 3.06 1.66
N LYS A 25 12.98 2.78 2.97
CA LYS A 25 12.79 1.43 3.50
C LYS A 25 11.39 0.88 3.21
N VAL A 26 10.35 1.68 3.40
CA VAL A 26 8.97 1.27 3.09
C VAL A 26 8.78 1.06 1.60
N ALA A 27 9.38 1.91 0.75
CA ALA A 27 9.38 1.73 -0.71
C ALA A 27 10.01 0.39 -1.11
N LEU A 28 11.14 0.03 -0.51
CA LEU A 28 11.81 -1.26 -0.78
C LEU A 28 10.95 -2.46 -0.35
N ILE A 29 10.27 -2.38 0.80
CA ILE A 29 9.34 -3.43 1.24
C ILE A 29 8.19 -3.57 0.23
N LEU A 30 7.61 -2.45 -0.21
CA LEU A 30 6.56 -2.44 -1.23
C LEU A 30 7.05 -2.99 -2.57
N ALA A 31 8.26 -2.64 -3.00
CA ALA A 31 8.88 -3.17 -4.20
C ALA A 31 9.08 -4.69 -4.09
N ALA A 32 9.53 -5.19 -2.93
CA ALA A 32 9.66 -6.63 -2.69
C ALA A 32 8.30 -7.35 -2.71
N LEU A 33 7.26 -6.77 -2.11
CA LEU A 33 5.89 -7.32 -2.16
C LEU A 33 5.33 -7.36 -3.59
N THR A 34 5.62 -6.34 -4.40
CA THR A 34 5.24 -6.31 -5.82
C THR A 34 6.05 -7.33 -6.62
N GLY A 35 7.35 -7.47 -6.34
CA GLY A 35 8.19 -8.52 -6.94
C GLY A 35 7.68 -9.92 -6.60
N LEU A 36 7.24 -10.14 -5.36
CA LEU A 36 6.61 -11.39 -4.93
C LEU A 36 5.29 -11.65 -5.67
N GLU A 37 4.43 -10.65 -5.81
CA GLU A 37 3.22 -10.75 -6.62
C GLU A 37 3.55 -11.13 -8.07
N VAL A 38 4.52 -10.45 -8.68
CA VAL A 38 4.95 -10.76 -10.04
C VAL A 38 5.47 -12.19 -10.13
N ALA A 39 6.27 -12.63 -9.15
CA ALA A 39 6.78 -13.99 -9.06
C ALA A 39 5.65 -15.04 -8.96
N THR A 40 4.51 -14.70 -8.36
CA THR A 40 3.36 -15.61 -8.31
C THR A 40 2.72 -15.90 -9.67
N TYR A 41 2.94 -15.06 -10.69
CA TYR A 41 2.52 -15.40 -12.06
C TYR A 41 3.45 -16.41 -12.74
N PHE A 42 4.69 -16.53 -12.27
CA PHE A 42 5.66 -17.48 -12.83
C PHE A 42 5.62 -18.85 -12.14
N VAL A 43 4.96 -18.96 -10.99
CA VAL A 43 4.86 -20.19 -10.20
C VAL A 43 3.39 -20.55 -10.03
N ASP A 44 3.00 -21.75 -10.44
CA ASP A 44 1.62 -22.22 -10.34
C ASP A 44 1.25 -22.54 -8.88
N PHE A 45 0.59 -21.60 -8.21
CA PHE A 45 0.08 -21.75 -6.85
C PHE A 45 -1.28 -22.45 -6.77
N GLY A 46 -1.80 -22.94 -7.89
CA GLY A 46 -3.08 -23.64 -7.98
C GLY A 46 -4.24 -22.82 -7.38
N PRO A 47 -5.16 -23.44 -6.62
CA PRO A 47 -6.35 -22.73 -6.10
C PRO A 47 -6.04 -21.66 -5.04
N PHE A 48 -4.83 -21.63 -4.48
CA PHE A 48 -4.43 -20.62 -3.50
C PHE A 48 -3.92 -19.31 -4.15
N PHE A 49 -3.73 -19.28 -5.47
CA PHE A 49 -3.27 -18.10 -6.19
C PHE A 49 -4.18 -16.88 -5.97
N MET A 50 -5.48 -17.05 -6.16
CA MET A 50 -6.51 -16.01 -5.98
C MET A 50 -6.51 -15.38 -4.56
N PRO A 51 -6.64 -16.17 -3.47
CA PRO A 51 -6.64 -15.59 -2.13
C PRO A 51 -5.31 -14.94 -1.76
N VAL A 52 -4.16 -15.50 -2.20
CA VAL A 52 -2.84 -14.91 -1.93
C VAL A 52 -2.71 -13.54 -2.60
N LEU A 53 -3.11 -13.42 -3.87
CA LEU A 53 -3.09 -12.13 -4.57
C LEU A 53 -4.00 -11.09 -3.92
N LEU A 54 -5.21 -11.50 -3.50
CA LEU A 54 -6.13 -10.61 -2.80
C LEU A 54 -5.53 -10.08 -1.49
N VAL A 55 -4.89 -10.96 -0.71
CA VAL A 55 -4.20 -10.57 0.54
C VAL A 55 -3.03 -9.62 0.24
N LEU A 56 -2.20 -9.92 -0.75
CA LEU A 56 -1.07 -9.05 -1.14
C LEU A 56 -1.56 -7.66 -1.59
N MET A 57 -2.65 -7.59 -2.36
CA MET A 57 -3.31 -6.34 -2.76
C MET A 57 -3.74 -5.52 -1.54
N CYS A 58 -4.47 -6.13 -0.60
CA CYS A 58 -4.91 -5.46 0.62
C CYS A 58 -3.70 -4.94 1.43
N VAL A 59 -2.69 -5.78 1.66
CA VAL A 59 -1.51 -5.42 2.45
C VAL A 59 -0.79 -4.23 1.82
N LYS A 60 -0.55 -4.26 0.50
CA LYS A 60 0.11 -3.15 -0.20
C LYS A 60 -0.70 -1.87 -0.09
N PHE A 61 -2.01 -1.94 -0.28
CA PHE A 61 -2.90 -0.81 -0.11
C PHE A 61 -2.77 -0.16 1.28
N PHE A 62 -2.81 -0.95 2.36
CA PHE A 62 -2.67 -0.43 3.72
C PHE A 62 -1.30 0.22 3.98
N ILE A 63 -0.22 -0.37 3.46
CA ILE A 63 1.13 0.20 3.60
C ILE A 63 1.21 1.56 2.89
N VAL A 64 0.70 1.66 1.66
CA VAL A 64 0.69 2.91 0.89
C VAL A 64 -0.13 3.98 1.59
N VAL A 65 -1.34 3.65 2.03
CA VAL A 65 -2.24 4.59 2.74
C VAL A 65 -1.63 5.06 4.07
N SER A 66 -1.02 4.14 4.83
CA SER A 66 -0.47 4.49 6.15
C SER A 66 0.81 5.34 6.03
N TYR A 67 1.73 4.98 5.13
CA TYR A 67 3.05 5.60 5.06
C TYR A 67 3.17 6.64 3.94
N PHE A 68 2.78 6.30 2.70
CA PHE A 68 2.95 7.19 1.55
C PHE A 68 1.88 8.27 1.42
N MET A 69 0.66 8.04 1.92
CA MET A 69 -0.34 9.11 2.06
C MET A 69 -0.17 9.93 3.36
N HIS A 70 0.94 9.73 4.10
CA HIS A 70 1.30 10.47 5.31
C HIS A 70 0.34 10.34 6.50
N LEU A 71 -0.76 9.60 6.37
CA LEU A 71 -1.80 9.47 7.40
C LEU A 71 -1.29 9.00 8.77
N LYS A 72 -0.20 8.22 8.82
CA LYS A 72 0.43 7.79 10.09
C LYS A 72 1.17 8.90 10.82
N PHE A 73 1.64 9.93 10.12
CA PHE A 73 2.38 11.07 10.67
C PHE A 73 1.53 12.34 10.74
N ASP A 74 0.37 12.35 10.08
CA ASP A 74 -0.59 13.44 10.10
C ASP A 74 -1.63 13.29 11.23
N ASN A 75 -2.46 14.32 11.41
CA ASN A 75 -3.54 14.34 12.38
C ASN A 75 -4.55 13.22 12.14
N LYS A 76 -5.06 12.62 13.23
CA LYS A 76 -6.04 11.53 13.20
C LYS A 76 -7.32 11.87 12.42
N ILE A 77 -7.61 13.15 12.20
CA ILE A 77 -8.75 13.61 11.40
C ILE A 77 -8.65 13.18 9.93
N PHE A 78 -7.46 13.20 9.33
CA PHE A 78 -7.25 12.78 7.94
C PHE A 78 -7.39 11.27 7.80
N SER A 79 -6.84 10.52 8.76
CA SER A 79 -7.06 9.07 8.84
C SER A 79 -8.54 8.74 8.97
N PHE A 80 -9.27 9.42 9.86
CA PHE A 80 -10.70 9.20 10.05
C PHE A 80 -11.51 9.51 8.79
N MET A 81 -11.25 10.65 8.14
CA MET A 81 -11.93 11.04 6.90
C MET A 81 -11.69 10.05 5.76
N PHE A 82 -10.47 9.52 5.64
CA PHE A 82 -10.15 8.47 4.67
C PHE A 82 -10.92 7.18 4.94
N TYR A 83 -10.90 6.67 6.17
CA TYR A 83 -11.62 5.45 6.53
C TYR A 83 -13.14 5.61 6.45
N ALA A 84 -13.68 6.78 6.78
CA ALA A 84 -15.09 7.10 6.59
C ALA A 84 -15.47 7.08 5.11
N GLY A 85 -14.64 7.67 4.24
CA GLY A 85 -14.81 7.61 2.78
C GLY A 85 -14.72 6.18 2.25
N LEU A 86 -13.76 5.38 2.72
CA LEU A 86 -13.62 3.97 2.35
C LEU A 86 -14.86 3.16 2.75
N PHE A 87 -15.34 3.34 3.98
CA PHE A 87 -16.56 2.68 4.47
C PHE A 87 -17.78 3.08 3.65
N LEU A 88 -17.92 4.37 3.35
CA LEU A 88 -19.01 4.88 2.50
C LEU A 88 -18.92 4.31 1.08
N ALA A 89 -17.74 4.25 0.48
CA ALA A 89 -17.53 3.68 -0.86
C ALA A 89 -17.95 2.21 -0.91
N VAL A 90 -17.50 1.41 0.06
CA VAL A 90 -17.89 -0.01 0.17
C VAL A 90 -19.39 -0.14 0.41
N GLY A 91 -19.98 0.70 1.26
CA GLY A 91 -21.41 0.71 1.55
C GLY A 91 -22.27 1.04 0.33
N VAL A 92 -21.91 2.09 -0.42
CA VAL A 92 -22.60 2.47 -1.66
C VAL A 92 -22.46 1.37 -2.72
N TYR A 93 -21.27 0.78 -2.86
CA TYR A 93 -21.06 -0.34 -3.78
C TYR A 93 -21.91 -1.57 -3.40
N ALA A 94 -21.98 -1.91 -2.11
CA ALA A 94 -22.83 -3.00 -1.64
C ALA A 94 -24.33 -2.71 -1.86
N ALA A 95 -24.78 -1.48 -1.61
CA ALA A 95 -26.16 -1.06 -1.86
C ALA A 95 -26.52 -1.11 -3.36
N PHE A 96 -25.58 -0.73 -4.23
CA PHE A 96 -25.71 -0.87 -5.68
C PHE A 96 -25.88 -2.35 -6.06
N LEU A 97 -25.01 -3.24 -5.59
CA LEU A 97 -25.14 -4.69 -5.86
C LEU A 97 -26.45 -5.29 -5.32
N ALA A 98 -26.91 -4.83 -4.15
CA ALA A 98 -28.19 -5.24 -3.58
C ALA A 98 -29.39 -4.81 -4.44
N THR A 99 -29.31 -3.64 -5.09
CA THR A 99 -30.35 -3.14 -6.02
C THR A 99 -30.52 -4.05 -7.23
N PHE A 100 -29.44 -4.63 -7.75
CA PHE A 100 -29.50 -5.63 -8.82
C PHE A 100 -30.00 -7.01 -8.36
N LYS A 101 -30.46 -7.14 -7.11
CA LYS A 101 -30.84 -8.42 -6.48
C LYS A 101 -29.74 -9.49 -6.59
N PHE A 102 -28.47 -9.10 -6.69
CA PHE A 102 -27.35 -10.04 -6.85
C PHE A 102 -27.24 -11.04 -5.69
N PHE A 103 -27.69 -10.64 -4.49
CA PHE A 103 -27.70 -11.46 -3.27
C PHE A 103 -29.01 -12.24 -3.05
N THR A 104 -30.04 -12.00 -3.86
CA THR A 104 -31.31 -12.73 -3.81
C THR A 104 -31.33 -13.70 -4.98
N ALA A 105 -30.78 -14.90 -4.75
CA ALA A 105 -31.12 -16.09 -5.52
C ALA A 105 -32.57 -16.52 -5.22
#